data_AF-A0AAD9DWH6-F1
#
_entry.id   AF-A0AAD9DWH6-F1
#
_cell.length_a   1.000
_cell.length_b   1.000
_cell.length_c   1.000
_cell.angle_alpha   90.00
_cell.angle_beta   90.00
_cell.angle_gamma   90.00
#
_symmetry.space_group_name_H-M   'P 1'
#
loop_
_entity.id
_entity.type
_entity.pdbx_description
1 polymer ?
#
loop_
_entity_poly.entity_id
_entity_poly.type
_entity_poly.pdbx_seq_one_letter_code
_entity_poly.pdbx_strand_id
1 'polypeptide(L)'
;QTRWKQHRQVVLSCLESFLQDPGAPSPCHSDGGVQEHFNQAVEQQEVLVTLQNTSQPARLVLLLDDNFYYQSMRYEVYQLARKYSISFCQVYLHCPVEVCFYRNQDRGLPVSDEIIMEMSKRIEPPNTAKNHWEKSSLTLNSTEDITDITIQKLLQLFTSALENPLSPVEDDSEQREADREQCASSVMHQADRACRRLVTQTMQMARVNNMSHEVLSALASDLSKQKGCFLRELRRHVLQELPSHKGELVDVEWLVSRAVGMFEQERDVILQRHGIGTRAQIS
;
A
#
# COMPACT_ATOMS: atom_id res chain seq x y z
N GLN A 1 -0.46 6.54 17.84
CA GLN A 1 -1.11 6.54 16.52
C GLN A 1 -1.45 7.98 16.17
N THR A 2 -1.31 8.43 14.92
CA THR A 2 -1.62 9.83 14.55
C THR A 2 -3.14 10.07 14.58
N ARG A 3 -3.59 11.21 15.12
CA ARG A 3 -5.01 11.55 15.33
C ARG A 3 -5.90 11.35 14.10
N TRP A 4 -5.41 11.70 12.91
CA TRP A 4 -6.17 11.53 11.65
C TRP A 4 -6.44 10.06 11.28
N LYS A 5 -5.54 9.12 11.64
CA LYS A 5 -5.77 7.69 11.40
C LYS A 5 -6.93 7.17 12.24
N GLN A 6 -7.02 7.66 13.48
CA GLN A 6 -8.10 7.31 14.39
C GLN A 6 -9.43 7.88 13.89
N HIS A 7 -9.46 9.15 13.47
CA HIS A 7 -10.67 9.74 12.89
C HIS A 7 -11.15 8.97 11.66
N ARG A 8 -10.25 8.57 10.74
CA ARG A 8 -10.67 7.77 9.57
C ARG A 8 -11.24 6.42 9.97
N GLN A 9 -10.58 5.71 10.89
CA GLN A 9 -11.07 4.42 11.37
C GLN A 9 -12.49 4.55 11.93
N VAL A 10 -12.75 5.64 12.65
CA VAL A 10 -14.07 5.95 13.20
C VAL A 10 -15.07 6.24 12.09
N VAL A 11 -14.73 7.05 11.08
CA VAL A 11 -15.60 7.30 9.90
C VAL A 11 -15.95 5.99 9.19
N LEU A 12 -14.98 5.11 8.95
CA LEU A 12 -15.22 3.82 8.31
C LEU A 12 -16.09 2.90 9.18
N SER A 13 -15.94 2.94 10.50
CA SER A 13 -16.77 2.18 11.44
C SER A 13 -18.21 2.70 11.49
N CYS A 14 -18.40 4.03 11.45
CA CYS A 14 -19.72 4.66 11.33
C CYS A 14 -20.38 4.28 10.01
N LEU A 15 -19.63 4.37 8.91
CA LEU A 15 -20.10 3.98 7.58
C LEU A 15 -20.49 2.50 7.54
N GLU A 16 -19.67 1.63 8.10
CA GLU A 16 -19.98 0.21 8.21
C GLU A 16 -21.26 -0.05 8.99
N SER A 17 -21.44 0.62 10.13
CA SER A 17 -22.65 0.51 10.96
C SER A 17 -23.88 1.00 10.18
N PHE A 18 -23.76 2.13 9.49
CA PHE A 18 -24.81 2.68 8.63
C PHE A 18 -25.18 1.74 7.48
N LEU A 19 -24.20 1.04 6.87
CA LEU A 19 -24.46 0.07 5.82
C LEU A 19 -25.13 -1.22 6.33
N GLN A 20 -24.91 -1.59 7.60
CA GLN A 20 -25.60 -2.73 8.24
C GLN A 20 -27.06 -2.41 8.55
N ASP A 21 -27.27 -1.28 9.22
CA ASP A 21 -28.59 -0.82 9.63
C ASP A 21 -28.59 0.72 9.64
N PRO A 22 -29.13 1.36 8.59
CA PRO A 22 -29.20 2.82 8.52
C PRO A 22 -29.97 3.45 9.70
N GLY A 23 -30.89 2.71 10.32
CA GLY A 23 -31.69 3.18 11.45
C GLY A 23 -31.09 2.90 12.83
N ALA A 24 -30.00 2.13 12.90
CA ALA A 24 -29.37 1.79 14.17
C ALA A 24 -28.57 2.98 14.74
N PRO A 25 -28.59 3.18 16.07
CA PRO A 25 -27.66 4.11 16.70
C PRO A 25 -26.23 3.61 16.51
N SER A 26 -25.38 4.45 15.93
CA SER A 26 -23.95 4.15 15.75
C SER A 26 -23.27 3.73 17.08
N PRO A 27 -22.32 2.79 17.06
CA PRO A 27 -21.65 2.32 18.27
C PRO A 27 -20.87 3.45 18.95
N CYS A 28 -21.15 3.70 20.24
CA CYS A 28 -20.54 4.79 21.01
C CYS A 28 -19.04 4.56 21.23
N HIS A 29 -18.21 5.40 20.61
CA HIS A 29 -16.78 5.47 20.90
C HIS A 29 -16.38 6.87 21.37
N SER A 30 -15.42 6.96 22.30
CA SER A 30 -14.80 8.23 22.67
C SER A 30 -13.86 8.68 21.54
N ASP A 31 -14.40 9.35 20.53
CA ASP A 31 -13.72 9.60 19.25
C ASP A 31 -13.41 11.08 18.93
N GLY A 32 -13.70 11.99 19.87
CA GLY A 32 -13.48 13.42 19.67
C GLY A 32 -14.55 14.11 18.83
N GLY A 33 -15.74 13.52 18.70
CA GLY A 33 -16.92 14.12 18.07
C GLY A 33 -17.25 13.58 16.68
N VAL A 34 -16.43 12.68 16.12
CA VAL A 34 -16.51 12.30 14.70
C VAL A 34 -17.83 11.59 14.39
N GLN A 35 -18.25 10.68 15.26
CA GLN A 35 -19.51 9.97 15.19
C GLN A 35 -20.71 10.92 15.26
N GLU A 36 -20.68 11.92 16.16
CA GLU A 36 -21.76 12.91 16.25
C GLU A 36 -21.87 13.71 14.95
N HIS A 37 -20.75 14.13 14.36
CA HIS A 37 -20.76 14.84 13.07
C HIS A 37 -21.28 13.95 11.94
N PHE A 38 -20.94 12.66 11.92
CA PHE A 38 -21.45 11.72 10.93
C PHE A 38 -22.98 11.57 11.04
N ASN A 39 -23.49 11.31 12.24
CA ASN A 39 -24.93 11.18 12.48
C ASN A 39 -25.67 12.47 12.12
N GLN A 40 -25.13 13.62 12.51
CA GLN A 40 -25.69 14.92 12.16
C GLN A 40 -25.73 15.14 10.64
N ALA A 41 -24.71 14.71 9.90
CA ALA A 41 -24.68 14.81 8.44
C ALA A 41 -25.75 13.91 7.78
N VAL A 42 -25.98 12.70 8.30
CA VAL A 42 -27.03 11.78 7.84
C VAL A 42 -28.42 12.37 8.09
N GLU A 43 -28.65 12.96 9.27
CA GLU A 43 -29.90 13.63 9.63
C GLU A 43 -30.17 14.87 8.76
N GLN A 44 -29.17 15.75 8.60
CA GLN A 44 -29.28 16.98 7.82
C GLN A 44 -29.56 16.73 6.33
N GLN A 45 -29.10 15.60 5.80
CA GLN A 45 -29.33 15.20 4.41
C GLN A 45 -30.62 14.38 4.24
N GLU A 46 -31.41 14.19 5.30
CA GLU A 46 -32.68 13.46 5.30
C GLU A 46 -32.57 12.06 4.65
N VAL A 47 -31.41 11.41 4.83
CA VAL A 47 -31.06 10.18 4.12
C VAL A 47 -32.06 9.07 4.44
N LEU A 48 -32.37 8.87 5.72
CA LEU A 48 -33.28 7.81 6.17
C LEU A 48 -34.71 8.00 5.66
N VAL A 49 -35.20 9.24 5.70
CA VAL A 49 -36.52 9.62 5.19
C VAL A 49 -36.60 9.32 3.69
N THR A 50 -35.55 9.68 2.95
CA THR A 50 -35.45 9.43 1.51
C THR A 50 -35.40 7.94 1.18
N LEU A 51 -34.64 7.15 1.94
CA LEU A 51 -34.56 5.69 1.78
C LEU A 51 -35.91 5.00 2.06
N GLN A 52 -36.72 5.53 2.98
CA GLN A 52 -38.00 4.94 3.40
C GLN A 52 -39.19 5.33 2.50
N ASN A 53 -39.15 6.50 1.87
CA ASN A 53 -40.31 7.08 1.15
C ASN A 53 -40.33 6.84 -0.37
N THR A 54 -39.33 6.15 -0.94
CA THR A 54 -39.26 5.91 -2.38
C THR A 54 -39.88 4.58 -2.81
N SER A 55 -40.82 4.63 -3.75
CA SER A 55 -41.43 3.43 -4.38
C SER A 55 -40.49 2.65 -5.32
N GLN A 56 -39.29 3.19 -5.57
CA GLN A 56 -38.18 2.56 -6.29
C GLN A 56 -36.99 2.46 -5.32
N PRO A 57 -36.04 1.53 -5.53
CA PRO A 57 -34.84 1.49 -4.69
C PRO A 57 -34.10 2.83 -4.78
N ALA A 58 -34.08 3.57 -3.67
CA ALA A 58 -33.36 4.84 -3.58
C ALA A 58 -31.88 4.61 -3.89
N ARG A 59 -31.33 5.42 -4.79
CA ARG A 59 -29.90 5.40 -5.13
C ARG A 59 -29.17 6.35 -4.19
N LEU A 60 -28.48 5.81 -3.20
CA LEU A 60 -27.61 6.56 -2.31
C LEU A 60 -26.18 6.56 -2.87
N VAL A 61 -25.57 7.75 -2.97
CA VAL A 61 -24.15 7.91 -3.30
C VAL A 61 -23.44 8.39 -2.05
N LEU A 62 -22.44 7.62 -1.61
CA LEU A 62 -21.58 7.96 -0.49
C LEU A 62 -20.28 8.55 -1.02
N LEU A 63 -20.07 9.86 -0.81
CA LEU A 63 -18.84 10.53 -1.21
C LEU A 63 -17.89 10.60 -0.01
N LEU A 64 -16.75 9.92 -0.12
CA LEU A 64 -15.66 10.03 0.84
C LEU A 64 -14.62 11.02 0.32
N ASP A 65 -14.55 12.19 0.94
CA ASP A 65 -13.56 13.22 0.65
C ASP A 65 -12.37 13.11 1.63
N ASP A 66 -11.31 12.45 1.17
CA ASP A 66 -10.04 12.31 1.88
C ASP A 66 -8.91 12.32 0.84
N ASN A 67 -7.68 12.58 1.30
CA ASN A 67 -6.50 12.53 0.45
C ASN A 67 -6.21 11.10 -0.07
N PHE A 68 -6.71 10.06 0.62
CA PHE A 68 -6.62 8.65 0.20
C PHE A 68 -5.25 8.23 -0.35
N TYR A 69 -4.26 8.65 0.41
CA TYR A 69 -2.92 8.80 -0.08
C TYR A 69 -2.21 7.49 -0.42
N TYR A 70 -2.38 6.48 0.43
CA TYR A 70 -1.85 5.15 0.22
C TYR A 70 -2.91 4.27 -0.41
N GLN A 71 -2.49 3.36 -1.27
CA GLN A 71 -3.32 2.33 -1.88
C GLN A 71 -4.14 1.58 -0.82
N SER A 72 -3.54 1.24 0.32
CA SER A 72 -4.22 0.52 1.42
C SER A 72 -5.43 1.27 1.97
N MET A 73 -5.41 2.61 1.99
CA MET A 73 -6.53 3.42 2.50
C MET A 73 -7.76 3.33 1.59
N ARG A 74 -7.52 3.23 0.28
CA ARG A 74 -8.59 3.08 -0.72
C ARG A 74 -9.09 1.64 -0.75
N TYR A 75 -8.18 0.71 -0.54
CA TYR A 75 -8.51 -0.70 -0.47
C TYR A 75 -9.43 -1.02 0.72
N GLU A 76 -9.25 -0.40 1.88
CA GLU A 76 -10.17 -0.53 3.02
C GLU A 76 -11.62 -0.14 2.64
N VAL A 77 -11.80 0.96 1.88
CA VAL A 77 -13.11 1.39 1.39
C VAL A 77 -13.67 0.39 0.37
N TYR A 78 -12.83 -0.08 -0.57
CA TYR A 78 -13.22 -1.10 -1.54
C TYR A 78 -13.67 -2.39 -0.86
N GLN A 79 -12.95 -2.87 0.16
CA GLN A 79 -13.32 -4.06 0.95
C GLN A 79 -14.65 -3.88 1.67
N LEU A 80 -14.89 -2.69 2.24
CA LEU A 80 -16.18 -2.37 2.83
C LEU A 80 -17.29 -2.39 1.78
N ALA A 81 -17.05 -1.81 0.60
CA ALA A 81 -18.02 -1.82 -0.50
C ALA A 81 -18.35 -3.26 -0.95
N ARG A 82 -17.33 -4.12 -1.09
CA ARG A 82 -17.50 -5.55 -1.37
C ARG A 82 -18.34 -6.25 -0.32
N LYS A 83 -18.03 -6.04 0.96
CA LYS A 83 -18.71 -6.69 2.09
C LYS A 83 -20.22 -6.49 2.06
N TYR A 84 -20.67 -5.29 1.67
CA TYR A 84 -22.08 -4.93 1.61
C TYR A 84 -22.69 -5.00 0.20
N SER A 85 -22.00 -5.61 -0.75
CA SER A 85 -22.42 -5.72 -2.16
C SER A 85 -22.75 -4.38 -2.83
N ILE A 86 -22.06 -3.30 -2.45
CA ILE A 86 -22.26 -1.97 -3.03
C ILE A 86 -21.19 -1.67 -4.08
N SER A 87 -21.52 -0.81 -5.02
CA SER A 87 -20.60 -0.34 -6.06
C SER A 87 -19.48 0.51 -5.48
N PHE A 88 -18.30 0.45 -6.12
CA PHE A 88 -17.15 1.29 -5.79
C PHE A 88 -16.61 1.96 -7.05
N CYS A 89 -16.26 3.23 -6.93
CA CYS A 89 -15.44 3.94 -7.89
C CYS A 89 -14.62 5.01 -7.19
N GLN A 90 -13.56 5.48 -7.83
CA GLN A 90 -12.71 6.53 -7.30
C GLN A 90 -12.39 7.58 -8.37
N VAL A 91 -12.32 8.83 -7.91
CA VAL A 91 -11.89 9.96 -8.73
C VAL A 91 -10.59 10.49 -8.14
N TYR A 92 -9.50 10.37 -8.89
CA TYR A 92 -8.21 10.89 -8.50
C TYR A 92 -8.00 12.29 -9.10
N LEU A 93 -7.92 13.29 -8.23
CA LEU A 93 -7.66 14.67 -8.62
C LEU A 93 -6.16 14.92 -8.65
N HIS A 94 -5.55 14.77 -9.82
CA HIS A 94 -4.13 15.09 -10.01
C HIS A 94 -3.92 16.61 -9.91
N CYS A 95 -2.90 17.03 -9.16
CA CYS A 95 -2.51 18.43 -9.05
C CYS A 95 -0.98 18.53 -9.06
N PRO A 96 -0.36 19.32 -9.94
CA PRO A 96 1.06 19.63 -9.87
C PRO A 96 1.42 20.27 -8.52
N VAL A 97 2.57 19.91 -7.96
CA VAL A 97 2.97 20.35 -6.61
C VAL A 97 3.13 21.86 -6.53
N GLU A 98 3.54 22.50 -7.62
CA GLU A 98 3.67 23.95 -7.77
C GLU A 98 2.32 24.65 -7.58
N VAL A 99 1.26 24.06 -8.13
CA VAL A 99 -0.11 24.57 -7.98
C VAL A 99 -0.64 24.32 -6.57
N CYS A 100 -0.28 23.19 -5.95
CA CYS A 100 -0.60 22.92 -4.56
C CYS A 100 -0.03 24.00 -3.62
N PHE A 101 1.22 24.43 -3.83
CA PHE A 101 1.82 25.53 -3.05
C PHE A 101 1.06 26.83 -3.22
N TYR A 102 0.79 27.20 -4.47
CA TYR A 102 0.05 28.43 -4.77
C TYR A 102 -1.33 28.43 -4.08
N ARG A 103 -2.13 27.36 -4.26
CA ARG A 103 -3.45 27.24 -3.64
C ARG A 103 -3.39 27.15 -2.11
N ASN A 104 -2.30 26.62 -1.55
CA ASN A 104 -2.12 26.53 -0.10
C ASN A 104 -1.89 27.91 0.55
N GLN A 105 -1.29 28.87 -0.16
CA GLN A 105 -1.14 30.25 0.33
C GLN A 105 -2.49 30.94 0.53
N ASP A 106 -3.48 30.60 -0.30
CA ASP A 106 -4.83 31.16 -0.24
C ASP A 106 -5.75 30.46 0.79
N ARG A 107 -5.29 29.37 1.43
CA ARG A 107 -6.09 28.65 2.43
C ARG A 107 -6.20 29.48 3.71
N GLY A 108 -7.39 29.43 4.33
CA GLY A 108 -7.58 30.05 5.65
C GLY A 108 -6.65 29.48 6.73
N LEU A 109 -6.24 28.22 6.60
CA LEU A 109 -5.22 27.56 7.43
C LEU A 109 -4.20 26.83 6.55
N PRO A 110 -3.11 27.50 6.14
CA PRO A 110 -2.07 26.89 5.33
C PRO A 110 -1.35 25.77 6.08
N VAL A 111 -0.94 24.72 5.36
CA VAL A 111 0.02 23.73 5.88
C VAL A 111 1.45 24.11 5.47
N SER A 112 2.47 23.56 6.13
CA SER A 112 3.86 23.88 5.76
C SER A 112 4.24 23.29 4.39
N ASP A 113 5.18 23.94 3.72
CA ASP A 113 5.64 23.51 2.41
C ASP A 113 6.30 22.12 2.46
N GLU A 114 6.98 21.79 3.57
CA GLU A 114 7.56 20.45 3.78
C GLU A 114 6.49 19.37 3.80
N ILE A 115 5.31 19.65 4.38
CA ILE A 115 4.18 18.71 4.40
C ILE A 115 3.69 18.45 2.98
N ILE A 116 3.52 19.51 2.17
CA ILE A 116 3.07 19.37 0.77
C ILE A 116 4.09 18.57 -0.06
N MET A 117 5.39 18.86 0.10
CA MET A 117 6.45 18.11 -0.58
C MET A 117 6.46 16.64 -0.18
N GLU A 118 6.37 16.37 1.13
CA GLU A 118 6.40 15.00 1.62
C GLU A 118 5.15 14.22 1.19
N MET A 119 4.00 14.90 1.11
CA MET A 119 2.79 14.33 0.55
C MET A 119 2.96 14.00 -0.93
N SER A 120 3.42 14.95 -1.74
CA SER A 120 3.61 14.74 -3.19
C SER A 120 4.51 13.54 -3.52
N LYS A 121 5.55 13.29 -2.72
CA LYS A 121 6.51 12.18 -2.96
C LYS A 121 5.95 10.78 -2.73
N ARG A 122 4.89 10.67 -1.96
CA ARG A 122 4.46 9.41 -1.33
C ARG A 122 3.00 9.10 -1.66
N ILE A 123 2.25 10.04 -2.27
CA ILE A 123 0.91 9.77 -2.78
C ILE A 123 1.01 8.68 -3.84
N GLU A 124 0.14 7.68 -3.75
CA GLU A 124 0.12 6.53 -4.66
C GLU A 124 -1.12 6.65 -5.57
N PRO A 125 -0.98 7.15 -6.81
CA PRO A 125 -2.10 7.23 -7.75
C PRO A 125 -2.74 5.86 -8.00
N PRO A 126 -4.04 5.81 -8.34
CA PRO A 126 -4.68 4.56 -8.76
C PRO A 126 -3.94 3.90 -9.92
N ASN A 127 -3.72 2.59 -9.84
CA ASN A 127 -3.01 1.81 -10.84
C ASN A 127 -3.89 0.65 -11.34
N THR A 128 -4.76 0.96 -12.30
CA THR A 128 -5.71 0.00 -12.90
C THR A 128 -5.04 -1.17 -13.63
N ALA A 129 -3.78 -0.99 -14.06
CA ALA A 129 -3.00 -2.04 -14.72
C ALA A 129 -2.47 -3.08 -13.73
N LYS A 130 -2.05 -2.65 -12.54
CA LYS A 130 -1.55 -3.54 -11.47
C LYS A 130 -2.70 -4.09 -10.61
N ASN A 131 -3.67 -3.25 -10.29
CA ASN A 131 -4.70 -3.52 -9.30
C ASN A 131 -6.07 -3.62 -9.97
N HIS A 132 -6.56 -4.84 -10.18
CA HIS A 132 -7.87 -5.04 -10.82
C HIS A 132 -9.04 -4.44 -10.04
N TRP A 133 -8.93 -4.29 -8.72
CA TRP A 133 -9.95 -3.64 -7.89
C TRP A 133 -10.01 -2.12 -8.09
N GLU A 134 -8.97 -1.52 -8.70
CA GLU A 134 -8.96 -0.09 -9.05
C GLU A 134 -9.50 0.17 -10.46
N LYS A 135 -10.10 -0.80 -11.15
CA LYS A 135 -10.61 -0.63 -12.54
C LYS A 135 -11.57 0.56 -12.69
N SER A 136 -12.42 0.79 -11.69
CA SER A 136 -13.37 1.92 -11.67
C SER A 136 -12.71 3.21 -11.18
N SER A 137 -11.62 3.64 -11.82
CA SER A 137 -10.90 4.87 -11.49
C SER A 137 -10.93 5.88 -12.63
N LEU A 138 -11.16 7.14 -12.29
CA LEU A 138 -11.02 8.27 -13.21
C LEU A 138 -9.97 9.24 -12.67
N THR A 139 -8.95 9.57 -13.47
CA THR A 139 -8.00 10.64 -13.13
C THR A 139 -8.42 11.93 -13.82
N LEU A 140 -8.54 13.00 -13.05
CA LEU A 140 -8.82 14.35 -13.53
C LEU A 140 -7.67 15.27 -13.17
N ASN A 141 -7.32 16.18 -14.06
CA ASN A 141 -6.37 17.24 -13.76
C ASN A 141 -7.11 18.41 -13.10
N SER A 142 -6.77 18.70 -11.85
CA SER A 142 -7.40 19.76 -11.05
C SER A 142 -7.03 21.18 -11.48
N THR A 143 -6.11 21.35 -12.44
CA THR A 143 -5.78 22.66 -13.03
C THR A 143 -6.63 23.00 -14.23
N GLU A 144 -7.36 22.02 -14.78
CA GLU A 144 -8.23 22.22 -15.94
C GLU A 144 -9.63 22.64 -15.49
N ASP A 145 -10.30 23.43 -16.33
CA ASP A 145 -11.68 23.81 -16.08
C ASP A 145 -12.60 22.59 -16.17
N ILE A 146 -13.63 22.59 -15.33
CA ILE A 146 -14.68 21.58 -15.39
C ILE A 146 -15.55 21.89 -16.62
N THR A 147 -15.40 21.07 -17.65
CA THR A 147 -16.19 21.15 -18.88
C THR A 147 -17.33 20.14 -18.88
N ASP A 148 -18.28 20.28 -19.81
CA ASP A 148 -19.33 19.28 -20.04
C ASP A 148 -18.74 17.88 -20.29
N ILE A 149 -17.56 17.79 -20.93
CA ILE A 149 -16.86 16.53 -21.17
C ILE A 149 -16.40 15.91 -19.84
N THR A 150 -15.87 16.74 -18.93
CA THR A 150 -15.46 16.29 -17.58
C THR A 150 -16.67 15.75 -16.80
N ILE A 151 -17.80 16.47 -16.85
CA ILE A 151 -19.04 16.05 -16.21
C ILE A 151 -19.54 14.73 -16.81
N GLN A 152 -19.52 14.59 -18.14
CA GLN A 152 -19.91 13.34 -18.81
C GLN A 152 -19.04 12.15 -18.39
N LYS A 153 -17.72 12.32 -18.26
CA LYS A 153 -16.83 11.25 -17.77
C LYS A 153 -17.16 10.83 -16.34
N LEU A 154 -17.49 11.78 -15.47
CA LEU A 154 -17.90 11.50 -14.09
C LEU A 154 -19.23 10.75 -14.05
N LEU A 155 -20.23 11.22 -14.80
CA LEU A 155 -21.52 10.54 -14.91
C LEU A 155 -21.39 9.13 -15.48
N GLN A 156 -20.52 8.94 -16.47
CA GLN A 156 -20.23 7.62 -17.03
C GLN A 156 -19.58 6.71 -15.98
N LEU A 157 -18.59 7.20 -15.23
CA LEU A 157 -17.98 6.45 -14.13
C LEU A 157 -19.02 6.00 -13.11
N PHE A 158 -19.87 6.92 -12.65
CA PHE A 158 -20.90 6.61 -11.65
C PHE A 158 -21.93 5.61 -12.19
N THR A 159 -22.38 5.79 -13.43
CA THR A 159 -23.36 4.89 -14.06
C THR A 159 -22.77 3.49 -14.21
N SER A 160 -21.55 3.37 -14.74
CA SER A 160 -20.86 2.09 -14.89
C SER A 160 -20.60 1.42 -13.54
N ALA A 161 -20.26 2.18 -12.49
CA ALA A 161 -20.10 1.61 -11.15
C ALA A 161 -21.44 1.10 -10.61
N LEU A 162 -22.52 1.87 -10.71
CA LEU A 162 -23.86 1.49 -10.25
C LEU A 162 -24.40 0.23 -10.95
N GLU A 163 -24.06 0.02 -12.22
CA GLU A 163 -24.44 -1.18 -12.99
C GLU A 163 -23.62 -2.42 -12.62
N ASN A 164 -22.50 -2.25 -11.93
CA ASN A 164 -21.56 -3.31 -11.57
C ASN A 164 -21.29 -3.31 -10.04
N PRO A 165 -22.30 -3.62 -9.20
CA PRO A 165 -22.09 -3.76 -7.77
C PRO A 165 -21.08 -4.87 -7.49
N LEU A 166 -20.26 -4.66 -6.47
CA LEU A 166 -19.26 -5.63 -6.07
C LEU A 166 -19.95 -6.84 -5.43
N SER A 167 -19.39 -8.04 -5.60
CA SER A 167 -19.91 -9.24 -4.96
C SER A 167 -19.11 -9.60 -3.69
N PRO A 168 -19.78 -10.04 -2.60
CA PRO A 168 -19.12 -10.51 -1.38
C PRO A 168 -18.35 -11.84 -1.51
N VAL A 169 -18.19 -12.41 -2.70
CA VAL A 169 -17.76 -13.82 -2.86
C VAL A 169 -16.23 -13.97 -2.90
N GLU A 170 -15.75 -15.07 -2.28
CA GLU A 170 -14.38 -15.61 -2.18
C GLU A 170 -13.64 -15.64 -3.54
N ASP A 171 -13.00 -14.54 -3.92
CA ASP A 171 -12.00 -14.57 -4.98
C ASP A 171 -10.63 -14.72 -4.33
N ASP A 172 -10.10 -15.93 -4.47
CA ASP A 172 -8.78 -16.42 -4.07
C ASP A 172 -7.62 -15.53 -4.56
N SER A 173 -7.90 -14.49 -5.36
CA SER A 173 -6.95 -13.50 -5.87
C SER A 173 -6.41 -12.58 -4.77
N GLU A 174 -7.24 -12.16 -3.82
CA GLU A 174 -6.82 -11.30 -2.70
C GLU A 174 -6.07 -12.10 -1.63
N GLN A 175 -6.53 -13.32 -1.32
CA GLN A 175 -5.77 -14.26 -0.48
C GLN A 175 -4.46 -14.64 -1.17
N ARG A 176 -4.43 -14.86 -2.49
CA ARG A 176 -3.17 -15.11 -3.23
C ARG A 176 -2.22 -13.93 -3.21
N GLU A 177 -2.69 -12.70 -3.35
CA GLU A 177 -1.81 -11.53 -3.31
C GLU A 177 -1.31 -11.26 -1.89
N ALA A 178 -2.18 -11.40 -0.88
CA ALA A 178 -1.78 -11.35 0.53
C ALA A 178 -0.79 -12.48 0.88
N ASP A 179 -1.04 -13.71 0.41
CA ASP A 179 -0.14 -14.86 0.58
C ASP A 179 1.17 -14.66 -0.18
N ARG A 180 1.16 -14.01 -1.35
CA ARG A 180 2.37 -13.63 -2.10
C ARG A 180 3.19 -12.59 -1.36
N GLU A 181 2.56 -11.54 -0.84
CA GLU A 181 3.23 -10.52 -0.05
C GLU A 181 3.76 -11.10 1.27
N GLN A 182 3.00 -11.99 1.91
CA GLN A 182 3.42 -12.69 3.11
C GLN A 182 4.55 -13.69 2.83
N CYS A 183 4.50 -14.42 1.72
CA CYS A 183 5.56 -15.32 1.25
C CYS A 183 6.83 -14.53 0.94
N ALA A 184 6.71 -13.42 0.21
CA ALA A 184 7.82 -12.51 -0.04
C ALA A 184 8.40 -11.96 1.27
N SER A 185 7.56 -11.56 2.22
CA SER A 185 8.00 -11.12 3.56
C SER A 185 8.76 -12.23 4.31
N SER A 186 8.27 -13.48 4.25
CA SER A 186 8.91 -14.65 4.85
C SER A 186 10.28 -14.95 4.22
N VAL A 187 10.35 -15.01 2.88
CA VAL A 187 11.59 -15.20 2.11
C VAL A 187 12.59 -14.09 2.44
N MET A 188 12.14 -12.83 2.44
CA MET A 188 12.98 -11.67 2.73
C MET A 188 13.53 -11.70 4.15
N HIS A 189 12.71 -12.10 5.13
CA HIS A 189 13.14 -12.22 6.51
C HIS A 189 14.17 -13.36 6.69
N GLN A 190 13.95 -14.51 6.02
CA GLN A 190 14.89 -15.63 6.05
C GLN A 190 16.22 -15.29 5.34
N ALA A 191 16.15 -14.67 4.17
CA ALA A 191 17.33 -14.19 3.44
C ALA A 191 18.12 -13.15 4.24
N ASP A 192 17.47 -12.15 4.85
CA ASP A 192 18.19 -11.17 5.69
C ASP A 192 18.87 -11.85 6.90
N ARG A 193 18.21 -12.83 7.54
CA ARG A 193 18.83 -13.60 8.62
C ARG A 193 20.05 -14.38 8.15
N ALA A 194 19.97 -15.03 6.99
CA ALA A 194 21.08 -15.77 6.41
C ALA A 194 22.24 -14.84 6.02
N CYS A 195 21.96 -13.73 5.33
CA CYS A 195 22.97 -12.72 4.99
C CYS A 195 23.65 -12.15 6.24
N ARG A 196 22.91 -11.85 7.32
CA ARG A 196 23.51 -11.37 8.59
C ARG A 196 24.45 -12.41 9.20
N ARG A 197 24.10 -13.69 9.17
CA ARG A 197 24.98 -14.78 9.64
C ARG A 197 26.26 -14.84 8.82
N LEU A 198 26.14 -14.81 7.49
CA LEU A 198 27.30 -14.82 6.58
C LEU A 198 28.20 -13.60 6.80
N VAL A 199 27.64 -12.41 6.91
CA VAL A 199 28.40 -11.19 7.24
C VAL A 199 29.13 -11.35 8.59
N THR A 200 28.46 -11.89 9.61
CA THR A 200 29.06 -12.12 10.92
C THR A 200 30.22 -13.11 10.85
N GLN A 201 30.05 -14.24 10.16
CA GLN A 201 31.10 -15.25 9.96
C GLN A 201 32.29 -14.66 9.18
N THR A 202 32.01 -13.88 8.13
CA THR A 202 33.02 -13.21 7.32
C THR A 202 33.85 -12.25 8.17
N MET A 203 33.19 -11.44 8.99
CA MET A 203 33.86 -10.52 9.92
C MET A 203 34.67 -11.26 10.99
N GLN A 204 34.20 -12.42 11.47
CA GLN A 204 34.96 -13.27 12.40
C GLN A 204 36.21 -13.86 11.74
N MET A 205 36.10 -14.38 10.52
CA MET A 205 37.25 -14.89 9.76
C MET A 205 38.29 -13.80 9.50
N ALA A 206 37.85 -12.61 9.08
CA ALA A 206 38.73 -11.47 8.86
C ALA A 206 39.47 -11.05 10.15
N ARG A 207 38.81 -11.13 11.31
CA ARG A 207 39.45 -10.87 12.62
C ARG A 207 40.48 -11.92 13.00
N VAL A 208 40.21 -13.20 12.73
CA VAL A 208 41.15 -14.31 12.99
C VAL A 208 42.40 -14.20 12.12
N ASN A 209 42.27 -13.63 10.92
CA ASN A 209 43.39 -13.38 10.01
C ASN A 209 44.22 -12.13 10.38
N ASN A 210 44.06 -11.55 11.59
CA ASN A 210 44.81 -10.39 12.10
C ASN A 210 44.84 -9.17 11.14
N MET A 211 43.73 -8.90 10.46
CA MET A 211 43.57 -7.76 9.56
C MET A 211 43.63 -6.42 10.30
N SER A 212 44.06 -5.35 9.61
CA SER A 212 44.08 -4.00 10.20
C SER A 212 42.65 -3.47 10.44
N HIS A 213 42.54 -2.52 11.36
CA HIS A 213 41.26 -1.90 11.68
C HIS A 213 40.65 -1.15 10.47
N GLU A 214 41.46 -0.53 9.61
CA GLU A 214 40.95 0.12 8.39
C GLU A 214 40.35 -0.89 7.41
N VAL A 215 41.00 -2.03 7.19
CA VAL A 215 40.51 -3.09 6.30
C VAL A 215 39.22 -3.71 6.84
N LEU A 216 39.12 -3.93 8.15
CA LEU A 216 37.90 -4.44 8.78
C LEU A 216 36.74 -3.45 8.65
N SER A 217 37.00 -2.15 8.78
CA SER A 217 35.97 -1.11 8.61
C SER A 217 35.50 -1.01 7.16
N ALA A 218 36.41 -1.06 6.19
CA ALA A 218 36.07 -1.05 4.77
C ALA A 218 35.27 -2.29 4.37
N LEU A 219 35.69 -3.47 4.83
CA LEU A 219 34.99 -4.74 4.60
C LEU A 219 33.57 -4.72 5.18
N ALA A 220 33.39 -4.22 6.40
CA ALA A 220 32.06 -4.12 7.02
C ALA A 220 31.11 -3.20 6.22
N SER A 221 31.64 -2.09 5.71
CA SER A 221 30.88 -1.14 4.87
C SER A 221 30.46 -1.80 3.56
N ASP A 222 31.38 -2.46 2.86
CA ASP A 222 31.11 -3.12 1.57
C ASP A 222 30.10 -4.27 1.72
N LEU A 223 30.26 -5.10 2.75
CA LEU A 223 29.32 -6.18 3.05
C LEU A 223 27.91 -5.66 3.37
N SER A 224 27.81 -4.55 4.11
CA SER A 224 26.52 -3.93 4.46
C SER A 224 25.84 -3.35 3.22
N LYS A 225 26.60 -2.67 2.36
CA LYS A 225 26.10 -2.12 1.09
C LYS A 225 25.64 -3.24 0.15
N GLN A 226 26.45 -4.30 0.00
CA GLN A 226 26.11 -5.44 -0.84
C GLN A 226 24.84 -6.14 -0.36
N LYS A 227 24.72 -6.38 0.95
CA LYS A 227 23.49 -6.94 1.54
C LYS A 227 22.27 -6.08 1.20
N GLY A 228 22.38 -4.75 1.32
CA GLY A 228 21.29 -3.83 1.00
C GLY A 228 20.87 -3.85 -0.47
N CYS A 229 21.83 -3.97 -1.39
CA CYS A 229 21.56 -4.11 -2.82
C CYS A 229 20.93 -5.47 -3.14
N PHE A 230 21.53 -6.54 -2.62
CA PHE A 230 21.08 -7.92 -2.82
C PHE A 230 19.63 -8.12 -2.35
N LEU A 231 19.28 -7.67 -1.14
CA LEU A 231 17.92 -7.82 -0.60
C LEU A 231 16.88 -7.02 -1.41
N ARG A 232 17.26 -5.87 -1.96
CA ARG A 232 16.37 -5.07 -2.80
C ARG A 232 16.06 -5.78 -4.13
N GLU A 233 17.10 -6.36 -4.74
CA GLU A 233 16.97 -7.09 -5.99
C GLU A 233 16.23 -8.41 -5.81
N LEU A 234 16.52 -9.13 -4.72
CA LEU A 234 15.79 -10.34 -4.34
C LEU A 234 14.29 -10.05 -4.17
N ARG A 235 13.92 -8.96 -3.48
CA ARG A 235 12.51 -8.57 -3.33
C ARG A 235 11.84 -8.32 -4.68
N ARG A 236 12.53 -7.65 -5.60
CA ARG A 236 12.03 -7.39 -6.96
C ARG A 236 11.78 -8.69 -7.71
N HIS A 237 12.73 -9.63 -7.65
CA HIS A 237 12.60 -10.93 -8.32
C HIS A 237 11.54 -11.82 -7.70
N VAL A 238 11.45 -11.90 -6.37
CA VAL A 238 10.42 -12.71 -5.69
C VAL A 238 9.02 -12.23 -6.08
N LEU A 239 8.79 -10.91 -6.13
CA LEU A 239 7.51 -10.34 -6.57
C LEU A 239 7.23 -10.51 -8.07
N GLN A 240 8.24 -10.79 -8.91
CA GLN A 240 8.10 -10.97 -10.35
C GLN A 240 8.01 -12.43 -10.79
N GLU A 241 8.66 -13.36 -10.08
CA GLU A 241 8.74 -14.78 -10.44
C GLU A 241 7.72 -15.69 -9.72
N LEU A 242 6.95 -15.17 -8.75
CA LEU A 242 5.86 -15.94 -8.11
C LEU A 242 4.76 -16.26 -9.16
N PRO A 243 4.52 -17.55 -9.51
CA PRO A 243 3.60 -17.90 -10.59
C PRO A 243 2.16 -17.44 -10.33
N SER A 244 1.48 -17.02 -11.40
CA SER A 244 0.03 -16.76 -11.43
C SER A 244 -0.82 -17.98 -11.73
N HIS A 245 -0.23 -19.17 -11.72
CA HIS A 245 -0.90 -20.44 -12.04
C HIS A 245 -1.11 -21.31 -10.80
N LYS A 246 -2.33 -21.86 -10.66
CA LYS A 246 -2.71 -22.82 -9.62
C LYS A 246 -1.78 -24.04 -9.65
N GLY A 247 -1.16 -24.37 -8.51
CA GLY A 247 -0.77 -25.75 -8.19
C GLY A 247 0.71 -26.04 -7.94
N GLU A 248 1.64 -25.12 -8.22
CA GLU A 248 3.04 -25.31 -7.81
C GLU A 248 3.27 -24.71 -6.43
N LEU A 249 3.50 -25.57 -5.44
CA LEU A 249 4.09 -25.19 -4.15
C LEU A 249 5.44 -24.54 -4.45
N VAL A 250 5.51 -23.21 -4.40
CA VAL A 250 6.77 -22.49 -4.48
C VAL A 250 7.57 -22.89 -3.24
N ASP A 251 8.63 -23.67 -3.47
CA ASP A 251 9.54 -24.11 -2.42
C ASP A 251 10.35 -22.91 -1.92
N VAL A 252 9.83 -22.29 -0.86
CA VAL A 252 10.45 -21.17 -0.15
C VAL A 252 11.86 -21.52 0.31
N GLU A 253 12.10 -22.77 0.70
CA GLU A 253 13.40 -23.23 1.19
C GLU A 253 14.41 -23.34 0.05
N TRP A 254 13.98 -23.79 -1.13
CA TRP A 254 14.79 -23.76 -2.35
C TRP A 254 15.11 -22.34 -2.81
N LEU A 255 14.13 -21.43 -2.81
CA LEU A 255 14.34 -20.02 -3.20
C LEU A 255 15.32 -19.32 -2.26
N VAL A 256 15.17 -19.52 -0.96
CA VAL A 256 16.11 -18.98 0.04
C VAL A 256 17.50 -19.59 -0.15
N SER A 257 17.60 -20.90 -0.38
CA SER A 257 18.90 -21.56 -0.60
C SER A 257 19.60 -21.03 -1.86
N ARG A 258 18.87 -20.83 -2.96
CA ARG A 258 19.39 -20.23 -4.20
C ARG A 258 19.87 -18.79 -3.97
N ALA A 259 19.05 -17.99 -3.28
CA ALA A 259 19.39 -16.61 -2.94
C ALA A 259 20.65 -16.52 -2.06
N VAL A 260 20.75 -17.37 -1.05
CA VAL A 260 21.92 -17.44 -0.17
C VAL A 260 23.18 -17.82 -0.97
N GLY A 261 23.10 -18.81 -1.86
CA GLY A 261 24.24 -19.19 -2.72
C GLY A 261 24.73 -18.05 -3.62
N MET A 262 23.81 -17.23 -4.17
CA MET A 262 24.19 -16.04 -4.94
C MET A 262 24.92 -15.00 -4.07
N PHE A 263 24.42 -14.76 -2.85
CA PHE A 263 25.07 -13.84 -1.92
C PHE A 263 26.44 -14.34 -1.46
N GLU A 264 26.63 -15.66 -1.30
CA GLU A 264 27.94 -16.25 -1.00
C GLU A 264 28.96 -16.03 -2.12
N GLN A 265 28.55 -16.17 -3.39
CA GLN A 265 29.42 -15.88 -4.53
C GLN A 265 29.83 -14.39 -4.56
N GLU A 266 28.88 -13.49 -4.34
CA GLU A 266 29.15 -12.04 -4.28
C GLU A 266 30.05 -11.68 -3.09
N ARG A 267 29.84 -12.31 -1.93
CA ARG A 267 30.70 -12.20 -0.76
C ARG A 267 32.13 -12.61 -1.09
N ASP A 268 32.32 -13.73 -1.78
CA ASP A 268 33.66 -14.24 -2.12
C ASP A 268 34.42 -13.28 -3.03
N VAL A 269 33.72 -12.61 -3.95
CA VAL A 269 34.30 -11.51 -4.74
C VAL A 269 34.75 -10.34 -3.87
N ILE A 270 33.97 -9.96 -2.86
CA ILE A 270 34.35 -8.90 -1.91
C ILE A 270 35.56 -9.33 -1.07
N LEU A 271 35.59 -10.58 -0.60
CA LEU A 271 36.72 -11.11 0.17
C LEU A 271 38.02 -11.07 -0.65
N GLN A 272 37.97 -11.46 -1.93
CA GLN A 272 39.13 -11.37 -2.83
C GLN A 272 39.62 -9.93 -3.02
N ARG A 273 38.72 -8.94 -3.14
CA ARG A 273 39.10 -7.52 -3.25
C ARG A 273 39.82 -7.01 -2.00
N HIS A 274 39.48 -7.54 -0.83
CA HIS A 274 40.12 -7.21 0.44
C HIS A 274 41.32 -8.12 0.77
N GLY A 275 41.77 -8.96 -0.17
CA GLY A 275 42.94 -9.83 0.01
C GLY A 275 42.71 -11.03 0.92
N ILE A 276 41.45 -11.40 1.16
CA ILE A 276 41.05 -12.51 2.03
C ILE A 276 40.78 -13.74 1.17
N GLY A 277 41.69 -14.71 1.17
CA GLY A 277 41.54 -15.96 0.43
C GLY A 277 40.53 -16.91 1.08
N THR A 278 39.52 -17.35 0.34
CA THR A 278 38.65 -18.47 0.71
C THR A 278 39.46 -19.78 0.63
N ARG A 279 39.91 -20.29 1.77
CA ARG A 279 40.59 -21.59 1.84
C ARG A 279 39.55 -22.71 1.71
N ALA A 280 39.33 -23.16 0.47
CA ALA A 280 38.71 -24.45 0.17
C ALA A 280 39.23 -24.99 -1.18
N GLN A 281 40.49 -25.39 -1.20
CA GLN A 281 40.98 -26.43 -2.10
C GLN A 281 41.74 -27.43 -1.24
N ILE A 282 41.03 -28.45 -0.76
CA ILE A 282 41.64 -29.74 -0.37
C ILE A 282 40.66 -30.82 -0.85
N SER A 283 41.12 -31.52 -1.89
CA SER A 283 40.93 -32.94 -2.24
C SER A 283 39.61 -33.63 -1.91
#